data_AF-A0A965Z2L2-F1
#
_entry.id   AF-A0A965Z2L2-F1
#
_cell.length_a   1.000
_cell.length_b   1.000
_cell.length_c   1.000
_cell.angle_alpha   90.00
_cell.angle_beta   90.00
_cell.angle_gamma   90.00
#
_symmetry.space_group_name_H-M   'P 1'
#
loop_
_entity.id
_entity.type
_entity.pdbx_description
1 polymer ?
#
loop_
_entity_poly.entity_id
_entity_poly.type
_entity_poly.pdbx_seq_one_letter_code
_entity_poly.pdbx_strand_id
1 'polypeptide(L)'
;MAEDLATSGTPAQCRNGAWRRRRGWGSMAAMFAWVLRGLARAVAALPAGAATALGNGIGWTLARLVRLRRTYVLETLARCFPEKTPAERRALYAAVCRQQALNVVDLLRYAGGREAERAERFAVTGLEHVQAARALGKGVLVSIAHFGNYALLALQV
;
A
#
# COMPACT_ATOMS: atom_id res chain seq x y z
N MET A 1 29.36 36.68 -48.04
CA MET A 1 29.03 35.26 -48.28
C MET A 1 28.66 34.71 -46.91
N ALA A 2 27.41 34.89 -46.45
CA ALA A 2 26.25 34.04 -46.81
C ALA A 2 26.51 32.60 -46.31
N GLU A 3 25.69 31.91 -45.55
CA GLU A 3 24.31 32.00 -45.03
C GLU A 3 24.29 30.95 -43.90
N ASP A 4 23.74 31.26 -42.73
CA ASP A 4 22.42 30.77 -42.34
C ASP A 4 22.26 29.23 -42.45
N LEU A 5 22.56 28.51 -41.36
CA LEU A 5 22.04 27.16 -41.11
C LEU A 5 21.37 27.13 -39.73
N ALA A 6 20.47 28.09 -39.52
CA ALA A 6 19.31 27.92 -38.66
C ALA A 6 18.21 27.17 -39.43
N THR A 7 18.40 25.87 -39.69
CA THR A 7 17.32 25.01 -40.18
C THR A 7 16.60 24.37 -39.01
N SER A 8 15.65 25.14 -38.48
CA SER A 8 14.32 24.71 -38.05
C SER A 8 14.10 23.18 -37.90
N GLY A 9 14.58 22.61 -36.80
CA GLY A 9 14.04 21.37 -36.27
C GLY A 9 12.68 21.67 -35.64
N THR A 10 11.61 21.48 -36.39
CA THR A 10 10.23 21.53 -35.87
C THR A 10 10.16 20.64 -34.63
N PRO A 11 9.75 21.13 -33.44
CA PRO A 11 9.49 20.23 -32.34
C PRO A 11 8.39 19.29 -32.81
N ALA A 12 8.67 17.99 -32.79
CA ALA A 12 7.69 16.96 -33.11
C ALA A 12 6.47 17.22 -32.23
N GLN A 13 5.42 17.79 -32.84
CA GLN A 13 4.10 17.87 -32.26
C GLN A 13 3.69 16.43 -31.95
N CYS A 14 3.82 16.03 -30.69
CA CYS A 14 3.11 14.86 -30.18
C CYS A 14 1.64 15.12 -30.47
N ARG A 15 1.13 14.50 -31.54
CA ARG A 15 -0.28 14.51 -31.90
C ARG A 15 -1.03 14.16 -30.62
N ASN A 16 -1.87 15.09 -30.16
CA ASN A 16 -2.82 14.88 -29.09
C ASN A 16 -3.71 13.70 -29.49
N GLY A 17 -3.26 12.49 -29.18
CA GLY A 17 -4.07 11.31 -29.17
C GLY A 17 -5.06 11.53 -28.05
N ALA A 18 -6.23 12.06 -28.40
CA ALA A 18 -7.37 12.16 -27.52
C ALA A 18 -7.58 10.77 -26.92
N TRP A 19 -7.09 10.59 -25.69
CA TRP A 19 -7.29 9.39 -24.90
C TRP A 19 -8.78 9.35 -24.61
N ARG A 20 -9.51 8.73 -25.54
CA ARG A 20 -10.95 8.58 -25.52
C ARG A 20 -11.25 7.79 -24.26
N ARG A 21 -11.62 8.48 -23.17
CA ARG A 21 -12.12 7.86 -21.94
C ARG A 21 -13.24 6.92 -22.37
N ARG A 22 -12.96 5.60 -22.36
CA ARG A 22 -14.01 4.59 -22.54
C ARG A 22 -14.95 4.73 -21.34
N ARG A 23 -16.05 5.48 -21.51
CA ARG A 23 -17.16 5.61 -20.54
C ARG A 23 -17.98 4.31 -20.53
N GLY A 24 -17.38 3.22 -20.07
CA GLY A 24 -18.06 1.92 -20.00
C GLY A 24 -18.10 1.28 -18.61
N TRP A 25 -17.39 1.83 -17.62
CA TRP A 25 -17.17 1.18 -16.30
C TRP A 25 -17.68 2.01 -15.10
N GLY A 26 -18.40 3.11 -15.36
CA GLY A 26 -18.70 4.13 -14.34
C GLY A 26 -19.56 3.64 -13.17
N SER A 27 -20.60 2.83 -13.43
CA SER A 27 -21.54 2.38 -12.39
C SER A 27 -20.94 1.34 -11.45
N MET A 28 -20.24 0.33 -11.99
CA MET A 28 -19.61 -0.71 -11.18
C MET A 28 -18.44 -0.13 -10.36
N ALA A 29 -17.61 0.73 -10.97
CA ALA A 29 -16.53 1.40 -10.26
C ALA A 29 -17.07 2.34 -9.16
N ALA A 30 -18.17 3.06 -9.42
CA ALA A 30 -18.82 3.90 -8.42
C ALA A 30 -19.38 3.06 -7.27
N MET A 31 -20.03 1.93 -7.56
CA MET A 31 -20.54 1.00 -6.55
C MET A 31 -19.41 0.49 -5.65
N PHE A 32 -18.30 0.01 -6.23
CA PHE A 32 -17.13 -0.41 -5.45
C PHE A 32 -16.58 0.72 -4.57
N ALA A 33 -16.48 1.94 -5.11
CA ALA A 33 -16.01 3.09 -4.33
C ALA A 33 -16.94 3.40 -3.15
N TRP A 34 -18.26 3.31 -3.34
CA TRP A 34 -19.25 3.50 -2.26
C TRP A 34 -19.11 2.43 -1.17
N VAL A 35 -18.99 1.17 -1.55
CA VAL A 35 -18.79 0.05 -0.60
C VAL A 35 -17.52 0.25 0.22
N LEU A 36 -16.40 0.56 -0.44
CA LEU A 36 -15.12 0.78 0.23
C LEU A 36 -15.16 2.00 1.16
N ARG A 37 -15.82 3.09 0.76
CA ARG A 37 -16.01 4.28 1.61
C ARG A 37 -16.89 3.96 2.82
N GLY A 38 -17.96 3.20 2.63
CA GLY A 38 -18.83 2.76 3.73
C GLY A 38 -18.07 1.92 4.74
N LEU A 39 -17.30 0.94 4.25
CA LEU A 39 -16.46 0.10 5.11
C LEU A 39 -15.39 0.92 5.85
N ALA A 40 -14.71 1.83 5.15
CA ALA A 40 -13.71 2.71 5.74
C ALA A 40 -14.32 3.56 6.87
N ARG A 41 -15.50 4.18 6.65
CA ARG A 41 -16.20 4.94 7.69
C ARG A 41 -16.65 4.08 8.87
N ALA A 42 -17.14 2.87 8.61
CA ALA A 42 -17.53 1.94 9.67
C ALA A 42 -16.33 1.58 10.56
N VAL A 43 -15.17 1.28 9.96
CA VAL A 43 -13.95 0.97 10.70
C VAL A 43 -13.40 2.20 11.44
N ALA A 44 -13.47 3.39 10.83
CA ALA A 44 -13.04 4.66 11.43
C ALA A 44 -13.88 5.07 12.66
N ALA A 45 -15.16 4.69 12.69
CA ALA A 45 -16.05 4.94 13.83
C ALA A 45 -15.70 4.11 15.07
N LEU A 46 -15.02 2.97 14.90
CA LEU A 46 -14.59 2.13 16.04
C LEU A 46 -13.53 2.85 16.89
N PRO A 47 -13.51 2.63 18.23
CA PRO A 47 -12.33 2.94 19.05
C PRO A 47 -11.10 2.15 18.56
N ALA A 48 -9.89 2.68 18.78
CA ALA A 48 -8.66 2.05 18.29
C ALA A 48 -8.50 0.60 18.76
N GLY A 49 -8.80 0.30 20.04
CA GLY A 49 -8.74 -1.05 20.57
C GLY A 49 -9.71 -2.01 19.90
N ALA A 50 -10.93 -1.55 19.56
CA ALA A 50 -11.92 -2.36 18.85
C ALA A 50 -11.50 -2.62 17.39
N ALA A 51 -10.90 -1.63 16.72
CA ALA A 51 -10.34 -1.82 15.38
C ALA A 51 -9.19 -2.86 15.41
N THR A 52 -8.28 -2.77 16.37
CA THR A 52 -7.22 -3.78 16.56
C THR A 52 -7.79 -5.17 16.85
N ALA A 53 -8.83 -5.27 17.69
CA ALA A 53 -9.50 -6.54 17.97
C ALA A 53 -10.15 -7.14 16.72
N LEU A 54 -10.81 -6.31 15.90
CA LEU A 54 -11.36 -6.72 14.60
C LEU A 54 -10.26 -7.30 13.69
N GLY A 55 -9.13 -6.60 13.55
CA GLY A 55 -7.99 -7.06 12.76
C GLY A 55 -7.42 -8.38 13.28
N ASN A 56 -7.30 -8.54 14.60
CA ASN A 56 -6.87 -9.79 15.22
C ASN A 56 -7.83 -10.95 14.94
N GLY A 57 -9.15 -10.71 15.02
CA GLY A 57 -10.17 -11.72 14.71
C GLY A 57 -10.16 -12.15 13.24
N ILE A 58 -10.01 -11.19 12.32
CA ILE A 58 -9.85 -11.47 10.88
C ILE A 58 -8.57 -12.28 10.66
N GLY A 59 -7.45 -11.85 11.24
CA GLY A 59 -6.16 -12.53 11.12
C GLY A 59 -6.19 -13.97 11.62
N TRP A 60 -6.82 -14.21 12.78
CA TRP A 60 -7.03 -15.55 13.33
C TRP A 60 -7.87 -16.41 12.39
N THR A 61 -8.98 -15.86 11.87
CA THR A 61 -9.85 -16.53 10.89
C THR A 61 -9.09 -16.92 9.62
N LEU A 62 -8.28 -16.00 9.09
CA LEU A 62 -7.46 -16.24 7.90
C LEU A 62 -6.43 -17.35 8.12
N ALA A 63 -5.81 -17.38 9.30
CA ALA A 63 -4.79 -18.38 9.63
C ALA A 63 -5.38 -19.77 9.90
N ARG A 64 -6.50 -19.85 10.63
CA ARG A 64 -7.03 -21.11 11.16
C ARG A 64 -8.12 -21.73 10.28
N LEU A 65 -9.07 -20.91 9.82
CA LEU A 65 -10.25 -21.36 9.09
C LEU A 65 -10.01 -21.32 7.59
N VAL A 66 -9.68 -20.15 7.04
CA VAL A 66 -9.46 -19.97 5.60
C VAL A 66 -8.15 -20.62 5.15
N ARG A 67 -7.14 -20.62 6.03
CA ARG A 67 -5.78 -21.14 5.75
C ARG A 67 -5.20 -20.49 4.50
N LEU A 68 -5.38 -19.18 4.40
CA LEU A 68 -5.04 -18.38 3.22
C LEU A 68 -3.60 -18.65 2.77
N ARG A 69 -3.44 -19.24 1.58
CA ARG A 69 -2.15 -19.58 0.95
C ARG A 69 -1.16 -20.31 1.88
N ARG A 70 -1.68 -21.08 2.86
CA ARG A 70 -0.86 -21.66 3.93
C ARG A 70 0.32 -22.47 3.43
N THR A 71 0.12 -23.35 2.45
CA THR A 71 1.18 -24.21 1.90
C THR A 71 2.32 -23.38 1.32
N TYR A 72 1.99 -22.45 0.42
CA TYR A 72 2.95 -21.56 -0.22
C TYR A 72 3.75 -20.72 0.78
N VAL A 73 3.07 -20.16 1.80
CA VAL A 73 3.75 -19.37 2.83
C VAL A 73 4.67 -20.24 3.68
N LEU A 74 4.24 -21.43 4.09
CA LEU A 74 5.07 -22.33 4.90
C LEU A 74 6.29 -22.85 4.15
N GLU A 75 6.17 -23.15 2.86
CA GLU A 75 7.31 -23.51 2.00
C GLU A 75 8.29 -22.35 1.85
N THR A 76 7.77 -21.14 1.67
CA THR A 76 8.59 -19.93 1.60
C THR A 76 9.31 -19.68 2.93
N LEU A 77 8.62 -19.81 4.06
CA LEU A 77 9.23 -19.73 5.39
C LEU A 77 10.26 -20.83 5.62
N ALA A 78 10.08 -22.03 5.05
CA ALA A 78 11.05 -23.10 5.14
C ALA A 78 12.34 -22.79 4.39
N ARG A 79 12.25 -22.13 3.22
CA ARG A 79 13.41 -21.67 2.47
C ARG A 79 14.11 -20.48 3.12
N CYS A 80 13.34 -19.52 3.64
CA CYS A 80 13.89 -18.31 4.25
C CYS A 80 14.44 -18.53 5.67
N PHE A 81 13.86 -19.48 6.42
CA PHE A 81 14.22 -19.76 7.81
C PHE A 81 14.45 -21.26 8.02
N PRO A 82 15.50 -21.85 7.39
CA PRO A 82 15.81 -23.27 7.46
C PRO A 82 16.03 -23.76 8.90
N GLU A 83 16.51 -22.88 9.78
CA GLU A 83 16.78 -23.13 11.21
C GLU A 83 15.51 -23.25 12.08
N LYS A 84 14.36 -22.75 11.60
CA LYS A 84 13.10 -22.79 12.37
C LYS A 84 12.38 -24.13 12.23
N THR A 85 11.86 -24.62 13.35
CA THR A 85 11.03 -25.82 13.38
C THR A 85 9.70 -25.61 12.63
N PRO A 86 9.03 -26.70 12.21
CA PRO A 86 7.69 -26.60 11.61
C PRO A 86 6.66 -25.88 12.49
N ALA A 87 6.79 -25.98 13.82
CA ALA A 87 5.90 -25.31 14.77
C ALA A 87 6.12 -23.80 14.76
N GLU A 88 7.37 -23.35 14.79
CA GLU A 88 7.73 -21.93 14.72
C GLU A 88 7.31 -21.31 13.39
N ARG A 89 7.50 -22.02 12.28
CA ARG A 89 7.03 -21.55 10.95
C ARG A 89 5.50 -21.42 10.90
N ARG A 90 4.75 -22.31 11.56
CA ARG A 90 3.28 -22.18 11.70
C ARG A 90 2.88 -20.98 12.56
N ALA A 91 3.63 -20.70 13.63
CA ALA A 91 3.40 -19.50 14.44
C ALA A 91 3.68 -18.22 13.63
N LEU A 92 4.77 -18.20 12.85
CA LEU A 92 5.09 -17.10 11.92
C LEU A 92 4.00 -16.92 10.86
N TYR A 93 3.50 -18.00 10.26
CA TYR A 93 2.39 -17.93 9.33
C TYR A 93 1.15 -17.26 9.95
N ALA A 94 0.77 -17.65 11.18
CA ALA A 94 -0.34 -17.01 11.87
C ALA A 94 -0.08 -15.52 12.17
N ALA A 95 1.16 -15.17 12.54
CA ALA A 95 1.56 -13.78 12.73
C ALA A 95 1.48 -12.96 11.43
N VAL A 96 1.88 -13.54 10.28
CA VAL A 96 1.74 -12.91 8.96
C VAL A 96 0.28 -12.65 8.62
N CYS A 97 -0.61 -13.64 8.79
CA CYS A 97 -2.04 -13.45 8.57
C CYS A 97 -2.62 -12.34 9.46
N ARG A 98 -2.21 -12.30 10.73
CA ARG A 98 -2.62 -11.24 11.67
C ARG A 98 -2.11 -9.87 11.24
N GLN A 99 -0.84 -9.76 10.87
CA GLN A 99 -0.26 -8.50 10.42
C GLN A 99 -0.96 -7.98 9.16
N GLN A 100 -1.22 -8.85 8.18
CA GLN A 100 -1.92 -8.46 6.95
C GLN A 100 -3.35 -7.99 7.24
N ALA A 101 -4.06 -8.64 8.16
CA ALA A 101 -5.39 -8.20 8.57
C ALA A 101 -5.36 -6.83 9.26
N LEU A 102 -4.42 -6.62 10.18
CA LEU A 102 -4.22 -5.32 10.85
C LEU A 102 -3.89 -4.21 9.84
N ASN A 103 -3.01 -4.49 8.87
CA ASN A 103 -2.65 -3.52 7.83
C ASN A 103 -3.88 -3.04 7.04
N VAL A 104 -4.79 -3.95 6.68
CA VAL A 104 -6.04 -3.61 5.97
C VAL A 104 -6.98 -2.80 6.87
N VAL A 105 -7.11 -3.16 8.15
CA VAL A 105 -7.95 -2.40 9.10
C VAL A 105 -7.40 -0.99 9.28
N ASP A 106 -6.09 -0.83 9.46
CA ASP A 106 -5.42 0.47 9.57
C ASP A 106 -5.66 1.32 8.32
N LEU A 107 -5.51 0.74 7.14
CA LEU A 107 -5.76 1.44 5.88
C LEU A 107 -7.20 1.95 5.79
N LEU A 108 -8.18 1.12 6.13
CA LEU A 108 -9.60 1.49 6.15
C LEU A 108 -9.88 2.56 7.21
N ARG A 109 -9.29 2.44 8.41
CA ARG A 109 -9.43 3.39 9.51
C ARG A 109 -8.95 4.78 9.11
N TYR A 110 -7.74 4.87 8.55
CA TYR A 110 -7.17 6.16 8.16
C TYR A 110 -7.88 6.76 6.95
N ALA A 111 -8.19 5.95 5.93
CA ALA A 111 -8.98 6.39 4.77
C ALA A 111 -10.41 6.83 5.15
N GLY A 112 -10.95 6.32 6.27
CA GLY A 112 -12.26 6.69 6.80
C GLY A 112 -12.31 7.98 7.62
N GLY A 113 -11.19 8.69 7.79
CA GLY A 113 -11.13 10.00 8.43
C GLY A 113 -10.38 10.05 9.77
N ARG A 114 -9.63 9.01 10.14
CA ARG A 114 -8.78 9.01 11.36
C ARG A 114 -7.31 9.33 11.07
N GLU A 115 -7.02 10.04 9.99
CA GLU A 115 -5.64 10.34 9.56
C GLU A 115 -4.80 11.05 10.63
N ALA A 116 -5.39 11.90 11.46
CA ALA A 116 -4.68 12.58 12.56
C ALA A 116 -4.07 11.58 13.57
N GLU A 117 -4.75 10.46 13.86
CA GLU A 117 -4.22 9.41 14.75
C GLU A 117 -2.93 8.78 14.20
N ARG A 118 -2.71 8.84 12.87
CA ARG A 118 -1.50 8.33 12.22
C ARG A 118 -0.28 9.14 12.67
N ALA A 119 -0.35 10.46 12.63
CA ALA A 119 0.78 11.32 12.96
C ALA A 119 1.28 11.10 14.41
N GLU A 120 0.35 10.78 15.32
CA GLU A 120 0.67 10.50 16.73
C GLU A 120 1.27 9.10 16.94
N ARG A 121 1.00 8.16 16.04
CA ARG A 121 1.34 6.73 16.21
C ARG A 121 2.57 6.27 15.45
N PHE A 122 3.01 7.03 14.45
CA PHE A 122 4.14 6.65 13.60
C PHE A 122 5.28 7.66 13.68
N ALA A 123 6.47 7.16 13.99
CA ALA A 123 7.71 7.91 13.83
C ALA A 123 8.35 7.56 12.47
N VAL A 124 8.88 8.56 11.78
CA VAL A 124 9.62 8.38 10.53
C VAL A 124 11.10 8.58 10.82
N THR A 125 11.93 7.61 10.44
CA THR A 125 13.40 7.67 10.54
C THR A 125 14.01 7.71 9.14
N GLY A 126 15.05 8.50 8.92
CA GLY A 126 15.72 8.61 7.61
C GLY A 126 15.04 9.56 6.62
N LEU A 127 14.12 10.43 7.09
CA LEU A 127 13.47 11.44 6.25
C LEU A 127 14.47 12.45 5.68
N GLU A 128 15.54 12.72 6.41
CA GLU A 128 16.68 13.54 6.03
C GLU A 128 17.33 13.07 4.72
N HIS A 129 17.36 11.75 4.45
CA HIS A 129 17.90 11.21 3.20
C HIS A 129 17.03 11.59 2.00
N VAL A 130 15.70 11.54 2.19
CA VAL A 130 14.74 11.96 1.15
C VAL A 130 14.85 13.46 0.91
N GLN A 131 14.93 14.26 1.96
CA GLN A 131 15.08 15.72 1.85
C GLN A 131 16.38 16.11 1.13
N ALA A 132 17.51 15.49 1.51
CA ALA A 132 18.79 15.70 0.85
C ALA A 132 18.76 15.31 -0.63
N ALA A 133 18.16 14.17 -0.97
CA ALA A 133 18.01 13.75 -2.36
C ALA A 133 17.11 14.70 -3.17
N ARG A 134 16.02 15.22 -2.58
CA ARG A 134 15.14 16.22 -3.22
C ARG A 134 15.89 17.52 -3.50
N ALA A 135 16.77 17.96 -2.61
CA ALA A 135 17.54 19.19 -2.76
C ALA A 135 18.47 19.17 -4.00
N LEU A 136 18.83 17.98 -4.51
CA LEU A 136 19.64 17.82 -5.71
C LEU A 136 18.89 18.17 -7.01
N GLY A 137 17.57 18.39 -6.97
CA GLY A 137 16.78 18.82 -8.13
C GLY A 137 16.58 17.77 -9.23
N LYS A 138 16.92 16.49 -8.97
CA LYS A 138 16.87 15.38 -9.95
C LYS A 138 15.63 14.49 -9.81
N GLY A 139 14.77 14.76 -8.82
CA GLY A 139 13.70 13.86 -8.39
C GLY A 139 14.20 12.78 -7.42
N VAL A 140 13.28 12.06 -6.78
CA VAL A 140 13.59 10.99 -5.81
C VAL A 140 12.78 9.74 -6.15
N LEU A 141 13.45 8.60 -6.24
CA LEU A 141 12.82 7.29 -6.34
C LEU A 141 12.88 6.59 -4.98
N VAL A 142 11.71 6.22 -4.46
CA VAL A 142 11.60 5.44 -3.22
C VAL A 142 11.24 4.00 -3.60
N SER A 143 12.10 3.04 -3.24
CA SER A 143 11.87 1.61 -3.45
C SER A 143 11.43 0.95 -2.15
N ILE A 144 10.33 0.19 -2.19
CA ILE A 144 9.68 -0.37 -1.00
C ILE A 144 9.33 -1.84 -1.26
N ALA A 145 9.66 -2.70 -0.30
CA ALA A 145 9.20 -4.09 -0.29
C ALA A 145 7.74 -4.16 0.19
N HIS A 146 6.99 -5.20 -0.23
CA HIS A 146 5.65 -5.49 0.31
C HIS A 146 5.77 -6.07 1.74
N PHE A 147 6.29 -5.26 2.66
CA PHE A 147 6.66 -5.62 4.01
C PHE A 147 6.09 -4.60 5.00
N GLY A 148 5.69 -5.07 6.19
CA GLY A 148 5.02 -4.24 7.17
C GLY A 148 3.74 -3.62 6.60
N ASN A 149 3.41 -2.41 7.04
CA ASN A 149 2.28 -1.65 6.50
C ASN A 149 2.75 -0.63 5.44
N TYR A 150 3.29 -1.14 4.34
CA TYR A 150 3.83 -0.31 3.25
C TYR A 150 2.78 0.64 2.63
N ALA A 151 1.49 0.30 2.70
CA ALA A 151 0.42 1.12 2.17
C ALA A 151 0.30 2.49 2.89
N LEU A 152 0.77 2.59 4.14
CA LEU A 152 0.79 3.86 4.86
C LEU A 152 1.80 4.85 4.29
N LEU A 153 2.91 4.38 3.71
CA LEU A 153 3.89 5.25 3.04
C LEU A 153 3.25 6.00 1.86
N ALA A 154 2.31 5.36 1.16
CA ALA A 154 1.60 5.99 0.04
C ALA A 154 0.61 7.09 0.48
N LEU A 155 0.28 7.17 1.78
CA LEU A 155 -0.53 8.24 2.34
C LEU A 155 0.31 9.41 2.89
N GLN A 156 1.64 9.39 2.74
CA GLN A 156 2.57 10.42 3.22
C GLN A 156 3.11 11.34 2.11
N VAL A 157 2.62 11.20 0.87
CA VAL A 157 3.07 11.99 -0.30
C VAL A 157 2.00 13.01 -0.70
#